data_AF-A0A5C3NTI6-F1
#
_entry.id   AF-A0A5C3NTI6-F1
#
_cell.length_a   1.000
_cell.length_b   1.000
_cell.length_c   1.000
_cell.angle_alpha   90.00
_cell.angle_beta   90.00
_cell.angle_gamma   90.00
#
_symmetry.space_group_name_H-M   'P 1'
#
loop_
_entity.id
_entity.type
_entity.pdbx_description
1 polymer ?
#
loop_
_entity_poly.entity_id
_entity_poly.type
_entity_poly.pdbx_seq_one_letter_code
_entity_poly.pdbx_strand_id
1 'polypeptide(L)'
;LVQPDKAGHKLALLDQHPRVRKTAKLAMKTTQSNLLLHNAFPDGPDKYTDFARDALLESADSLGFKDIKTRLKRDADYAHDLASLPVQRISTFRGKVKGLTDQSVSKAYNLDIGDPAHVKWLKTGLRYIYPNDYSPYGLDIFAQTIRQAWFKGPRSFGWTIIDKFPSSLPDKPSEKEIPAPMLALVATAVYASILDHEPEVYEASDFTANDFADAYTEHIRVLAAIKQNDLRAYHALMHGLYRQVW
;
A
#
# COMPACT_ATOMS: atom_id res chain seq x y z
N LEU A 1 -19.80 -21.06 -3.81
CA LEU A 1 -19.99 -19.62 -3.55
C LEU A 1 -21.43 -19.30 -3.86
N VAL A 2 -22.01 -18.28 -3.23
CA VAL A 2 -23.26 -17.71 -3.72
C VAL A 2 -22.87 -16.78 -4.86
N GLN A 3 -23.08 -17.25 -6.10
CA GLN A 3 -22.76 -16.48 -7.30
C GLN A 3 -23.81 -15.37 -7.49
N PRO A 4 -23.43 -14.23 -8.07
CA PRO A 4 -24.38 -13.16 -8.35
C PRO A 4 -25.39 -13.58 -9.43
N ASP A 5 -26.62 -13.06 -9.33
CA ASP A 5 -27.74 -13.39 -10.23
C ASP A 5 -27.52 -12.96 -11.69
N LYS A 6 -26.59 -12.03 -11.94
CA LYS A 6 -26.25 -11.51 -13.26
C LYS A 6 -24.79 -11.77 -13.58
N ALA A 7 -24.52 -12.26 -14.79
CA ALA A 7 -23.16 -12.42 -15.29
C ALA A 7 -22.44 -11.05 -15.31
N GLY A 8 -21.18 -11.03 -14.86
CA GLY A 8 -20.35 -9.82 -14.77
C GLY A 8 -20.50 -9.01 -13.47
N HIS A 9 -21.44 -9.36 -12.59
CA HIS A 9 -21.52 -8.72 -11.28
C HIS A 9 -20.43 -9.24 -10.33
N LYS A 10 -19.99 -8.38 -9.41
CA LYS A 10 -18.96 -8.72 -8.41
C LYS A 10 -19.53 -9.64 -7.33
N LEU A 11 -18.72 -10.60 -6.87
CA LEU A 11 -19.07 -11.45 -5.75
C LEU A 11 -19.38 -10.60 -4.51
N ALA A 12 -20.55 -10.79 -3.92
CA ALA A 12 -20.96 -10.07 -2.71
C ALA A 12 -20.57 -10.83 -1.45
N LEU A 13 -19.80 -10.19 -0.57
CA LEU A 13 -19.33 -10.81 0.66
C LEU A 13 -20.49 -11.20 1.58
N LEU A 14 -21.52 -10.36 1.70
CA LEU A 14 -22.59 -10.58 2.67
C LEU A 14 -23.47 -11.79 2.32
N ASP A 15 -23.55 -12.13 1.05
CA ASP A 15 -24.38 -13.24 0.55
C ASP A 15 -23.69 -14.59 0.75
N GLN A 16 -22.38 -14.61 1.02
CA GLN A 16 -21.65 -15.86 1.18
C GLN A 16 -22.00 -16.58 2.51
N HIS A 17 -21.82 -17.90 2.51
CA HIS A 17 -21.97 -18.73 3.70
C HIS A 17 -21.06 -18.22 4.85
N PRO A 18 -21.50 -18.25 6.14
CA PRO A 18 -20.76 -17.68 7.26
C PRO A 18 -19.27 -18.05 7.34
N ARG A 19 -18.91 -19.31 7.05
CA ARG A 19 -17.52 -19.79 7.05
C ARG A 19 -16.69 -19.14 5.95
N VAL A 20 -17.24 -19.05 4.73
CA VAL A 20 -16.60 -18.37 3.58
C VAL A 20 -16.41 -16.88 3.88
N ARG A 21 -17.42 -16.22 4.48
CA ARG A 21 -17.32 -14.82 4.90
C ARG A 21 -16.19 -14.60 5.89
N LYS A 22 -16.07 -15.48 6.90
CA LYS A 22 -15.02 -15.39 7.91
C LYS A 22 -13.63 -15.54 7.29
N THR A 23 -13.45 -16.53 6.40
CA THR A 23 -12.21 -16.71 5.64
C THR A 23 -11.88 -15.49 4.79
N ALA A 24 -12.83 -14.99 4.01
CA ALA A 24 -12.62 -13.82 3.14
C ALA A 24 -12.28 -12.55 3.93
N LYS A 25 -12.95 -12.30 5.07
CA LYS A 25 -12.64 -11.15 5.94
C LYS A 25 -11.24 -11.22 6.51
N LEU A 26 -10.80 -12.39 6.96
CA LEU A 26 -9.44 -12.57 7.46
C LEU A 26 -8.43 -12.39 6.33
N ALA A 27 -8.69 -12.95 5.14
CA ALA A 27 -7.84 -12.82 3.97
C ALA A 27 -7.72 -11.37 3.49
N MET A 28 -8.80 -10.58 3.55
CA MET A 28 -8.74 -9.13 3.29
C MET A 28 -7.75 -8.43 4.24
N LYS A 29 -7.77 -8.76 5.53
CA LYS A 29 -6.84 -8.19 6.52
C LYS A 29 -5.39 -8.62 6.26
N THR A 30 -5.18 -9.89 5.93
CA THR A 30 -3.86 -10.43 5.56
C THR A 30 -3.34 -9.76 4.29
N THR A 31 -4.19 -9.62 3.26
CA THR A 31 -3.84 -8.93 2.00
C THR A 31 -3.41 -7.49 2.27
N GLN A 32 -4.15 -6.74 3.09
CA GLN A 32 -3.75 -5.37 3.48
C GLN A 32 -2.41 -5.33 4.23
N SER A 33 -2.12 -6.34 5.05
CA SER A 33 -0.83 -6.45 5.73
C SER A 33 0.29 -6.67 4.71
N ASN A 34 0.07 -7.57 3.75
CA ASN A 34 1.04 -7.90 2.70
C ASN A 34 1.29 -6.71 1.77
N LEU A 35 0.28 -5.86 1.52
CA LEU A 35 0.48 -4.61 0.76
C LEU A 35 1.49 -3.69 1.44
N LEU A 36 1.44 -3.58 2.77
CA LEU A 36 2.33 -2.71 3.52
C LEU A 36 3.70 -3.33 3.78
N LEU A 37 3.78 -4.65 3.90
CA LEU A 37 5.00 -5.36 4.29
C LEU A 37 5.82 -5.87 3.09
N HIS A 38 5.17 -6.13 1.95
CA HIS A 38 5.80 -6.84 0.84
C HIS A 38 5.69 -6.09 -0.50
N ASN A 39 4.48 -5.78 -0.96
CA ASN A 39 4.30 -5.05 -2.21
C ASN A 39 2.95 -4.32 -2.24
N ALA A 40 2.96 -2.99 -2.32
CA ALA A 40 1.73 -2.20 -2.37
C ALA A 40 1.07 -2.15 -3.75
N PHE A 41 1.80 -2.53 -4.81
CA PHE A 41 1.34 -2.61 -6.19
C PHE A 41 1.56 -4.02 -6.76
N PRO A 42 0.90 -5.06 -6.21
CA PRO A 42 0.87 -6.35 -6.88
C PRO A 42 0.06 -6.20 -8.17
N ASP A 43 0.65 -6.57 -9.30
CA ASP A 43 0.01 -6.46 -10.61
C ASP A 43 -0.10 -7.80 -11.33
N GLY A 44 -0.85 -7.83 -12.42
CA GLY A 44 -1.03 -9.02 -13.24
C GLY A 44 -1.66 -10.19 -12.46
N PRO A 45 -1.23 -11.42 -12.73
CA PRO A 45 -1.69 -12.62 -12.03
C PRO A 45 -1.37 -12.62 -10.53
N ASP A 46 -0.25 -12.01 -10.13
CA ASP A 46 0.32 -12.10 -8.78
C ASP A 46 -0.62 -11.56 -7.70
N LYS A 47 -1.46 -10.56 -8.02
CA LYS A 47 -2.46 -10.05 -7.08
C LYS A 47 -3.52 -11.09 -6.72
N TYR A 48 -3.84 -11.99 -7.65
CA TYR A 48 -4.81 -13.07 -7.43
C TYR A 48 -4.15 -14.30 -6.82
N THR A 49 -2.96 -14.67 -7.28
CA THR A 49 -2.26 -15.89 -6.82
C THR A 49 -1.54 -15.66 -5.49
N ASP A 50 -0.60 -14.73 -5.45
CA ASP A 50 0.39 -14.64 -4.38
C ASP A 50 -0.13 -13.77 -3.22
N PHE A 51 -1.01 -12.82 -3.53
CA PHE A 51 -1.61 -11.96 -2.52
C PHE A 51 -2.94 -12.53 -2.02
N ALA A 52 -3.93 -12.64 -2.89
CA ALA A 52 -5.29 -12.96 -2.46
C ALA A 52 -5.50 -14.45 -2.17
N ARG A 53 -5.03 -15.36 -3.04
CA ARG A 53 -5.23 -16.80 -2.84
C ARG A 53 -4.38 -17.33 -1.69
N ASP A 54 -3.13 -16.91 -1.55
CA ASP A 54 -2.31 -17.31 -0.40
C ASP A 54 -2.89 -16.79 0.92
N ALA A 55 -3.33 -15.52 0.96
CA ALA A 55 -4.05 -15.00 2.12
C ALA A 55 -5.33 -15.79 2.45
N LEU A 56 -6.06 -16.27 1.43
CA LEU A 56 -7.24 -17.12 1.63
C LEU A 56 -6.86 -18.52 2.16
N LEU A 57 -5.77 -19.10 1.67
CA LEU A 57 -5.28 -20.40 2.12
C LEU A 57 -4.82 -20.34 3.59
N GLU A 58 -4.03 -19.33 3.95
CA GLU A 58 -3.61 -19.08 5.34
C GLU A 58 -4.80 -18.80 6.26
N SER A 59 -5.77 -18.03 5.77
CA SER A 59 -6.99 -17.72 6.52
C SER A 59 -7.86 -18.96 6.74
N ALA A 60 -8.01 -19.81 5.73
CA ALA A 60 -8.76 -21.05 5.87
C ALA A 60 -8.07 -22.02 6.84
N ASP A 61 -6.73 -22.07 6.80
CA ASP A 61 -5.93 -22.91 7.68
C ASP A 61 -6.00 -22.48 9.15
N SER A 62 -5.76 -21.19 9.42
CA SER A 62 -5.85 -20.61 10.76
C SER A 62 -7.25 -20.73 11.39
N LEU A 63 -8.30 -20.76 10.55
CA LEU A 63 -9.68 -20.97 11.00
C LEU A 63 -10.08 -22.46 11.10
N GLY A 64 -9.20 -23.39 10.73
CA GLY A 64 -9.47 -24.84 10.75
C GLY A 64 -10.45 -25.32 9.67
N PHE A 65 -10.70 -24.53 8.63
CA PHE A 65 -11.66 -24.85 7.57
C PHE A 65 -11.01 -25.67 6.44
N LYS A 66 -10.71 -26.94 6.73
CA LYS A 66 -9.99 -27.87 5.83
C LYS A 66 -10.66 -28.06 4.46
N ASP A 67 -11.99 -28.11 4.43
CA ASP A 67 -12.81 -28.18 3.21
C ASP A 67 -12.62 -26.95 2.32
N ILE A 68 -12.68 -25.74 2.89
CA ILE A 68 -12.44 -24.49 2.15
C ILE A 68 -11.00 -24.44 1.64
N LYS A 69 -10.01 -24.79 2.47
CA LYS A 69 -8.60 -24.86 2.06
C LYS A 69 -8.39 -25.86 0.91
N THR A 70 -9.01 -27.03 1.00
CA THR A 70 -8.92 -28.06 -0.04
C THR A 70 -9.53 -27.58 -1.34
N ARG A 71 -10.70 -26.92 -1.27
CA ARG A 71 -11.36 -26.35 -2.44
C ARG A 71 -10.53 -25.25 -3.09
N LEU A 72 -9.97 -24.32 -2.31
CA LEU A 72 -9.05 -23.28 -2.80
C LEU A 72 -7.82 -23.84 -3.55
N LYS A 73 -7.38 -25.06 -3.21
CA LYS A 73 -6.26 -25.72 -3.90
C LYS A 73 -6.68 -26.44 -5.19
N ARG A 74 -7.89 -27.01 -5.24
CA ARG A 74 -8.32 -27.93 -6.29
C ARG A 74 -9.28 -27.33 -7.33
N ASP A 75 -10.02 -26.30 -6.94
CA ASP A 75 -11.07 -25.65 -7.75
C ASP A 75 -10.59 -24.24 -8.10
N ALA A 76 -10.08 -24.10 -9.34
CA ALA A 76 -9.45 -22.85 -9.80
C ALA A 76 -10.47 -21.71 -9.89
N ASP A 77 -11.69 -21.99 -10.37
CA ASP A 77 -12.75 -21.01 -10.49
C ASP A 77 -13.19 -20.52 -9.11
N TYR A 78 -13.40 -21.44 -8.16
CA TYR A 78 -13.69 -21.07 -6.78
C TYR A 78 -12.58 -20.21 -6.16
N ALA A 79 -11.31 -20.55 -6.42
CA ALA A 79 -10.18 -19.79 -5.91
C ALA A 79 -10.13 -18.38 -6.51
N HIS A 80 -10.32 -18.27 -7.83
CA HIS A 80 -10.34 -16.99 -8.53
C HIS A 80 -11.49 -16.10 -8.06
N ASP A 81 -12.71 -16.64 -8.02
CA ASP A 81 -13.90 -15.91 -7.60
C ASP A 81 -13.78 -15.42 -6.17
N LEU A 82 -13.30 -16.27 -5.25
CA LEU A 82 -13.14 -15.87 -3.85
C LEU A 82 -11.98 -14.87 -3.68
N ALA A 83 -10.89 -15.02 -4.44
CA ALA A 83 -9.76 -14.09 -4.45
C ALA A 83 -10.15 -12.69 -4.95
N SER A 84 -11.19 -12.58 -5.79
CA SER A 84 -11.70 -11.28 -6.24
C SER A 84 -12.10 -10.36 -5.07
N LEU A 85 -12.55 -10.92 -3.94
CA LEU A 85 -12.99 -10.15 -2.77
C LEU A 85 -11.83 -9.38 -2.11
N PRO A 86 -10.69 -10.00 -1.73
CA PRO A 86 -9.50 -9.27 -1.30
C PRO A 86 -8.92 -8.34 -2.38
N VAL A 87 -8.87 -8.77 -3.65
CA VAL A 87 -8.31 -7.94 -4.74
C VAL A 87 -9.06 -6.62 -4.89
N GLN A 88 -10.40 -6.64 -4.79
CA GLN A 88 -11.21 -5.42 -4.82
C GLN A 88 -10.82 -4.41 -3.73
N ARG A 89 -10.28 -4.86 -2.59
CA ARG A 89 -9.87 -3.98 -1.49
C ARG A 89 -8.53 -3.29 -1.73
N ILE A 90 -7.70 -3.77 -2.66
CA ILE A 90 -6.38 -3.19 -2.96
C ILE A 90 -6.51 -1.77 -3.52
N SER A 91 -7.41 -1.57 -4.49
CA SER A 91 -7.66 -0.23 -5.05
C SER A 91 -8.21 0.73 -3.99
N THR A 92 -9.23 0.33 -3.22
CA THR A 92 -9.77 1.16 -2.13
C THR A 92 -8.70 1.49 -1.07
N PHE A 93 -7.81 0.54 -0.77
CA PHE A 93 -6.74 0.74 0.19
C PHE A 93 -5.77 1.83 -0.27
N ARG A 94 -5.32 1.75 -1.54
CA ARG A 94 -4.43 2.73 -2.15
C ARG A 94 -5.10 4.10 -2.30
N GLY A 95 -6.34 4.16 -2.77
CA GLY A 95 -7.09 5.40 -2.95
C GLY A 95 -7.28 6.18 -1.65
N LYS A 96 -7.39 5.50 -0.50
CA LYS A 96 -7.42 6.17 0.81
C LYS A 96 -6.11 6.89 1.14
N VAL A 97 -4.96 6.34 0.74
CA VAL A 97 -3.65 6.98 0.94
C VAL A 97 -3.56 8.22 0.05
N LYS A 98 -3.92 8.10 -1.22
CA LYS A 98 -3.98 9.24 -2.15
C LYS A 98 -4.89 10.36 -1.64
N GLY A 99 -6.09 10.03 -1.15
CA GLY A 99 -7.00 11.03 -0.60
C GLY A 99 -6.43 11.81 0.59
N LEU A 100 -5.46 11.27 1.33
CA LEU A 100 -4.75 11.99 2.40
C LEU A 100 -3.65 12.90 1.84
N THR A 101 -2.94 12.45 0.80
CA THR A 101 -1.90 13.26 0.14
C THR A 101 -2.52 14.42 -0.63
N ASP A 102 -3.66 14.22 -1.29
CA ASP A 102 -4.43 15.27 -2.00
C ASP A 102 -4.72 16.47 -1.09
N GLN A 103 -5.01 16.24 0.20
CA GLN A 103 -5.31 17.29 1.18
C GLN A 103 -4.07 18.10 1.62
N SER A 104 -2.87 17.58 1.40
CA SER A 104 -1.64 18.12 1.99
C SER A 104 -0.61 18.58 0.96
N VAL A 105 -0.67 18.07 -0.27
CA VAL A 105 0.37 18.24 -1.29
C VAL A 105 0.55 19.71 -1.71
N SER A 106 -0.55 20.45 -1.91
CA SER A 106 -0.50 21.86 -2.31
C SER A 106 0.30 22.68 -1.31
N LYS A 107 0.01 22.51 -0.01
CA LYS A 107 0.75 23.19 1.06
C LYS A 107 2.19 22.69 1.20
N ALA A 108 2.43 21.39 1.07
CA ALA A 108 3.75 20.81 1.26
C ALA A 108 4.75 21.23 0.18
N TYR A 109 4.27 21.49 -1.04
CA TYR A 109 5.10 21.80 -2.20
C TYR A 109 4.86 23.20 -2.79
N ASN A 110 3.99 24.02 -2.19
CA ASN A 110 3.55 25.31 -2.75
C ASN A 110 3.04 25.17 -4.20
N LEU A 111 2.12 24.23 -4.42
CA LEU A 111 1.51 23.98 -5.73
C LEU A 111 0.18 24.70 -5.85
N ASP A 112 0.01 25.39 -6.98
CA ASP A 112 -1.26 25.90 -7.48
C ASP A 112 -1.79 24.98 -8.58
N ILE A 113 -3.11 25.01 -8.80
CA ILE A 113 -3.75 24.30 -9.92
C ILE A 113 -3.33 24.97 -11.23
N GLY A 114 -2.97 24.17 -12.24
CA GLY A 114 -2.53 24.69 -13.54
C GLY A 114 -1.08 25.17 -13.52
N ASP A 115 -0.22 24.58 -12.69
CA ASP A 115 1.22 24.87 -12.64
C ASP A 115 2.07 23.71 -13.20
N PRO A 116 2.02 23.46 -14.53
CA PRO A 116 2.74 22.35 -15.15
C PRO A 116 4.27 22.52 -15.05
N ALA A 117 4.76 23.76 -14.95
CA ALA A 117 6.19 24.04 -14.83
C ALA A 117 6.74 23.56 -13.48
N HIS A 118 6.04 23.89 -12.39
CA HIS A 118 6.44 23.48 -11.04
C HIS A 118 6.23 21.97 -10.83
N VAL A 119 5.13 21.41 -11.32
CA VAL A 119 4.90 19.95 -11.34
C VAL A 119 6.05 19.23 -12.04
N LYS A 120 6.45 19.68 -13.24
CA LYS A 120 7.58 19.10 -13.97
C LYS A 120 8.90 19.25 -13.20
N TRP A 121 9.13 20.40 -12.55
CA TRP A 121 10.32 20.64 -11.74
C TRP A 121 10.42 19.65 -10.58
N LEU A 122 9.32 19.44 -9.84
CA LEU A 122 9.23 18.49 -8.72
C LEU A 122 9.47 17.04 -9.17
N LYS A 123 8.92 16.64 -10.32
CA LYS A 123 9.06 15.28 -10.86
C LYS A 123 10.48 14.99 -11.35
N THR A 124 11.14 15.99 -11.92
CA THR A 124 12.47 15.83 -12.51
C THR A 124 13.46 15.38 -11.44
N GLY A 125 14.09 14.22 -11.64
CA GLY A 125 15.05 13.67 -10.67
C GLY A 125 14.44 13.36 -9.29
N LEU A 126 13.12 13.17 -9.21
CA LEU A 126 12.39 12.93 -7.97
C LEU A 126 12.56 14.04 -6.92
N ARG A 127 12.76 15.30 -7.31
CA ARG A 127 12.97 16.41 -6.36
C ARG A 127 11.91 16.50 -5.26
N TYR A 128 10.67 16.10 -5.52
CA TYR A 128 9.63 16.07 -4.48
C TYR A 128 9.95 15.18 -3.27
N ILE A 129 10.80 14.15 -3.41
CA ILE A 129 11.28 13.37 -2.26
C ILE A 129 12.56 13.94 -1.66
N TYR A 130 13.27 14.86 -2.32
CA TYR A 130 14.52 15.46 -1.85
C TYR A 130 14.33 16.96 -1.57
N PRO A 131 13.66 17.35 -0.47
CA PRO A 131 13.28 18.75 -0.23
C PRO A 131 14.44 19.74 -0.08
N ASN A 132 15.68 19.27 0.07
CA ASN A 132 16.89 20.09 0.16
C ASN A 132 18.12 19.32 -0.34
N ASP A 133 17.97 18.44 -1.34
CA ASP A 133 19.04 17.62 -1.95
C ASP A 133 19.81 16.61 -1.05
N TYR A 134 19.57 16.55 0.28
CA TYR A 134 20.37 15.70 1.18
C TYR A 134 19.61 14.59 1.92
N SER A 135 18.32 14.76 2.22
CA SER A 135 17.54 13.76 3.00
C SER A 135 16.28 13.35 2.24
N PRO A 136 16.27 12.18 1.59
CA PRO A 136 15.09 11.70 0.90
C PRO A 136 13.94 11.46 1.88
N TYR A 137 12.71 11.76 1.45
CA TYR A 137 11.48 11.64 2.22
C TYR A 137 11.46 12.47 3.52
N GLY A 138 12.28 13.51 3.61
CA GLY A 138 12.42 14.33 4.82
C GLY A 138 11.29 15.35 5.07
N LEU A 139 10.35 15.54 4.13
CA LEU A 139 9.19 16.41 4.34
C LEU A 139 8.17 15.74 5.27
N ASP A 140 7.55 16.54 6.13
CA ASP A 140 6.54 16.08 7.08
C ASP A 140 5.36 15.35 6.41
N ILE A 141 5.04 15.66 5.14
CA ILE A 141 3.93 15.01 4.41
C ILE A 141 4.05 13.48 4.41
N PHE A 142 5.26 12.91 4.35
CA PHE A 142 5.46 11.47 4.34
C PHE A 142 5.07 10.86 5.70
N ALA A 143 5.66 11.36 6.79
CA ALA A 143 5.35 10.89 8.14
C ALA A 143 3.89 11.16 8.54
N GLN A 144 3.37 12.34 8.21
CA GLN A 144 1.98 12.71 8.49
C GLN A 144 1.00 11.79 7.74
N THR A 145 1.27 11.47 6.47
CA THR A 145 0.41 10.56 5.71
C THR A 145 0.46 9.14 6.27
N ILE A 146 1.64 8.62 6.60
CA ILE A 146 1.79 7.30 7.25
C ILE A 146 1.00 7.25 8.55
N ARG A 147 1.14 8.29 9.39
CA ARG A 147 0.44 8.39 10.67
C ARG A 147 -1.07 8.42 10.47
N GLN A 148 -1.57 9.28 9.58
CA GLN A 148 -3.01 9.42 9.34
C GLN A 148 -3.63 8.16 8.73
N ALA A 149 -2.92 7.48 7.83
CA ALA A 149 -3.42 6.30 7.16
C ALA A 149 -3.49 5.08 8.10
N TRP A 150 -2.50 4.89 8.97
CA TRP A 150 -2.35 3.61 9.69
C TRP A 150 -2.12 3.71 11.20
N PHE A 151 -1.80 4.88 11.75
CA PHE A 151 -1.43 5.07 13.16
C PHE A 151 -2.18 6.21 13.87
N LYS A 152 -3.35 6.63 13.36
CA LYS A 152 -4.14 7.74 13.93
C LYS A 152 -4.53 7.53 15.41
N GLY A 153 -4.63 6.29 15.85
CA GLY A 153 -4.85 5.92 17.26
C GLY A 153 -4.73 4.41 17.50
N PRO A 154 -4.79 3.94 18.76
CA PRO A 154 -4.42 2.57 19.15
C PRO A 154 -5.21 1.42 18.47
N ARG A 155 -6.38 1.72 17.91
CA ARG A 155 -7.21 0.75 17.16
C ARG A 155 -6.95 0.75 15.65
N SER A 156 -6.00 1.58 15.18
CA SER A 156 -5.68 1.69 13.75
C SER A 156 -4.97 0.44 13.25
N PHE A 157 -5.06 0.20 11.95
CA PHE A 157 -4.54 -1.03 11.34
C PHE A 157 -3.05 -1.25 11.57
N GLY A 158 -2.24 -0.18 11.55
CA GLY A 158 -0.78 -0.24 11.75
C GLY A 158 -0.39 -0.90 13.08
N TRP A 159 -1.15 -0.65 14.14
CA TRP A 159 -0.94 -1.28 15.46
C TRP A 159 -1.10 -2.81 15.43
N THR A 160 -1.83 -3.36 14.46
CA THR A 160 -2.02 -4.81 14.34
C THR A 160 -0.90 -5.52 13.58
N ILE A 161 0.02 -4.77 12.98
CA ILE A 161 1.13 -5.30 12.17
C ILE A 161 2.51 -4.79 12.61
N ILE A 162 2.57 -3.91 13.61
CA ILE A 162 3.81 -3.25 14.06
C ILE A 162 4.89 -4.24 14.52
N ASP A 163 4.51 -5.36 15.12
CA ASP A 163 5.46 -6.40 15.55
C ASP A 163 6.21 -7.04 14.38
N LYS A 164 5.62 -6.97 13.17
CA LYS A 164 6.20 -7.49 11.93
C LYS A 164 7.15 -6.49 11.25
N PHE A 165 7.28 -5.28 11.80
CA PHE A 165 8.17 -4.29 11.21
C PHE A 165 9.63 -4.74 11.35
N PRO A 166 10.45 -4.57 10.29
CA PRO A 166 11.82 -5.04 10.30
C PRO A 166 12.72 -4.10 11.12
N SER A 167 13.92 -4.57 11.41
CA SER A 167 15.09 -3.72 11.62
C SER A 167 16.14 -4.20 10.62
N SER A 168 16.78 -3.28 9.91
CA SER A 168 17.84 -3.60 8.97
C SER A 168 19.19 -3.84 9.66
N LEU A 169 19.32 -3.44 10.94
CA LEU A 169 20.51 -3.61 11.75
C LEU A 169 20.37 -4.84 12.68
N PRO A 170 21.18 -5.90 12.50
CA PRO A 170 21.08 -7.12 13.31
C PRO A 170 21.34 -6.90 14.81
N ASP A 171 22.18 -5.91 15.14
CA ASP A 171 22.51 -5.52 16.51
C ASP A 171 21.43 -4.67 17.18
N LYS A 172 20.42 -4.22 16.42
CA LYS A 172 19.33 -3.37 16.91
C LYS A 172 17.93 -3.88 16.53
N PRO A 173 17.56 -5.10 16.95
CA PRO A 173 16.29 -5.72 16.56
C PRO A 173 15.03 -5.01 17.10
N SER A 174 15.18 -4.19 18.15
CA SER A 174 14.12 -3.36 18.73
C SER A 174 13.91 -2.02 18.03
N GLU A 175 14.89 -1.54 17.25
CA GLU A 175 14.77 -0.31 16.46
C GLU A 175 13.99 -0.61 15.18
N LYS A 176 12.65 -0.65 15.31
CA LYS A 176 11.72 -0.94 14.22
C LYS A 176 11.74 0.13 13.14
N GLU A 177 11.59 -0.29 11.90
CA GLU A 177 11.61 0.56 10.71
C GLU A 177 10.25 0.55 10.02
N ILE A 178 9.85 1.68 9.43
CA ILE A 178 8.78 1.67 8.44
C ILE A 178 9.17 0.71 7.30
N PRO A 179 8.29 -0.21 6.86
CA PRO A 179 8.57 -1.05 5.71
C PRO A 179 8.73 -0.23 4.42
N ALA A 180 9.69 -0.58 3.57
CA ALA A 180 9.89 0.11 2.29
C ALA A 180 8.61 0.17 1.41
N PRO A 181 7.78 -0.90 1.29
CA PRO A 181 6.53 -0.82 0.53
C PRO A 181 5.54 0.21 1.06
N MET A 182 5.50 0.41 2.38
CA MET A 182 4.63 1.39 3.03
C MET A 182 5.05 2.84 2.70
N LEU A 183 6.35 3.14 2.77
CA LEU A 183 6.87 4.45 2.39
C LEU A 183 6.74 4.70 0.88
N ALA A 184 7.09 3.70 0.06
CA ALA A 184 6.96 3.79 -1.40
C ALA A 184 5.50 4.02 -1.84
N LEU A 185 4.52 3.38 -1.18
CA LEU A 185 3.10 3.64 -1.43
C LEU A 185 2.73 5.10 -1.16
N VAL A 186 3.17 5.66 -0.02
CA VAL A 186 2.92 7.07 0.31
C VAL A 186 3.58 8.00 -0.69
N ALA A 187 4.83 7.72 -1.08
CA ALA A 187 5.54 8.55 -2.05
C ALA A 187 4.91 8.49 -3.44
N THR A 188 4.40 7.34 -3.84
CA THR A 188 3.62 7.17 -5.08
C THR A 188 2.31 7.96 -5.03
N ALA A 189 1.63 7.96 -3.88
CA ALA A 189 0.42 8.76 -3.67
C ALA A 189 0.73 10.27 -3.73
N VAL A 190 1.84 10.72 -3.13
CA VAL A 190 2.32 12.11 -3.24
C VAL A 190 2.59 12.46 -4.71
N TYR A 191 3.29 11.59 -5.45
CA TYR A 191 3.55 11.78 -6.87
C TYR A 191 2.24 11.95 -7.68
N ALA A 192 1.25 11.09 -7.43
CA ALA A 192 -0.07 11.19 -8.07
C ALA A 192 -0.78 12.51 -7.71
N SER A 193 -0.77 12.92 -6.44
CA SER A 193 -1.37 14.19 -6.02
C SER A 193 -0.66 15.41 -6.62
N ILE A 194 0.66 15.36 -6.83
CA ILE A 194 1.41 16.40 -7.54
C ILE A 194 0.95 16.48 -8.99
N LEU A 195 0.76 15.34 -9.67
CA LEU A 195 0.30 15.29 -11.07
C LEU A 195 -1.07 15.91 -11.28
N ASP A 196 -1.99 15.75 -10.33
CA ASP A 196 -3.34 16.33 -10.44
C ASP A 196 -3.34 17.87 -10.47
N HIS A 197 -2.21 18.54 -10.19
CA HIS A 197 -2.05 19.99 -10.30
C HIS A 197 -1.51 20.46 -11.67
N GLU A 198 -1.15 19.52 -12.56
CA GLU A 198 -0.67 19.83 -13.93
C GLU A 198 -1.76 20.47 -14.82
N PRO A 199 -3.03 19.98 -14.83
CA PRO A 199 -4.08 20.56 -15.66
C PRO A 199 -4.62 21.88 -15.10
N GLU A 200 -5.17 22.74 -15.97
CA GLU A 200 -5.81 24.02 -15.58
C GLU A 200 -7.08 23.84 -14.75
N VAL A 201 -7.69 22.65 -14.81
CA VAL A 201 -8.83 22.26 -13.98
C VAL A 201 -8.42 21.03 -13.19
N TYR A 202 -8.57 21.08 -11.86
CA TYR A 202 -8.31 19.92 -11.01
C TYR A 202 -9.25 18.77 -11.39
N GLU A 203 -8.68 17.72 -11.95
CA GLU A 203 -9.33 16.44 -12.18
C GLU A 203 -8.61 15.38 -11.35
N ALA A 204 -9.25 14.94 -10.27
CA ALA A 204 -8.72 13.84 -9.47
C ALA A 204 -8.64 12.59 -10.34
N SER A 205 -7.41 12.21 -10.71
CA SER A 205 -7.15 10.99 -11.48
C SER A 205 -7.39 9.74 -10.63
N ASP A 206 -7.84 8.66 -11.27
CA ASP A 206 -7.99 7.36 -10.62
C ASP A 206 -6.60 6.86 -10.18
N PHE A 207 -6.45 6.48 -8.91
CA PHE A 207 -5.20 5.91 -8.40
C PHE A 207 -5.10 4.41 -8.72
N THR A 208 -4.76 4.11 -9.98
CA THR A 208 -4.72 2.73 -10.47
C THR A 208 -3.32 2.12 -10.43
N ALA A 209 -3.23 0.79 -10.58
CA ALA A 209 -1.93 0.14 -10.76
C ALA A 209 -1.29 0.51 -12.10
N ASN A 210 -2.09 0.55 -13.17
CA ASN A 210 -1.61 0.79 -14.53
C ASN A 210 -0.90 2.14 -14.66
N ASP A 211 -1.36 3.16 -13.94
CA ASP A 211 -0.84 4.52 -14.07
C ASP A 211 0.36 4.78 -13.15
N PHE A 212 0.44 4.07 -12.01
CA PHE A 212 1.36 4.42 -10.92
C PHE A 212 2.29 3.30 -10.45
N ALA A 213 2.21 2.10 -11.03
CA ALA A 213 3.12 0.99 -10.69
C ALA A 213 4.59 1.35 -10.95
N ASP A 214 4.89 2.04 -12.05
CA ASP A 214 6.26 2.44 -12.39
C ASP A 214 6.84 3.43 -11.37
N ALA A 215 6.03 4.42 -10.94
CA ALA A 215 6.42 5.37 -9.89
C ALA A 215 6.69 4.64 -8.55
N TYR A 216 5.84 3.67 -8.20
CA TYR A 216 6.06 2.83 -7.03
C TYR A 216 7.35 2.01 -7.13
N THR A 217 7.59 1.35 -8.27
CA THR A 217 8.81 0.56 -8.51
C THR A 217 10.05 1.44 -8.42
N GLU A 218 9.99 2.67 -8.92
CA GLU A 218 11.11 3.62 -8.82
C GLU A 218 11.41 3.98 -7.36
N HIS A 219 10.40 4.21 -6.52
CA HIS A 219 10.61 4.43 -5.09
C HIS A 219 11.23 3.23 -4.37
N ILE A 220 10.80 2.01 -4.72
CA ILE A 220 11.42 0.79 -4.19
C ILE A 220 12.89 0.70 -4.59
N ARG A 221 13.25 1.04 -5.83
CA ARG A 221 14.65 1.09 -6.29
C ARG A 221 15.47 2.13 -5.54
N VAL A 222 14.93 3.34 -5.33
CA VAL A 222 15.60 4.39 -4.54
C VAL A 222 15.89 3.89 -3.11
N LEU A 223 14.89 3.31 -2.44
CA LEU A 223 15.05 2.79 -1.08
C LEU A 223 16.06 1.63 -1.02
N ALA A 224 16.05 0.73 -2.00
CA ALA A 224 17.03 -0.34 -2.12
C ALA A 224 18.45 0.21 -2.35
N ALA A 225 18.60 1.23 -3.19
CA ALA A 225 19.89 1.88 -3.45
C ALA A 225 20.43 2.57 -2.19
N ILE A 226 19.60 3.29 -1.43
CA ILE A 226 20.00 3.87 -0.13
C ILE A 226 20.49 2.77 0.80
N LYS A 227 19.75 1.66 0.92
CA LYS A 227 20.13 0.52 1.78
C LYS A 227 21.45 -0.14 1.37
N GLN A 228 21.69 -0.27 0.07
CA GLN A 228 22.92 -0.88 -0.46
C GLN A 228 24.13 0.03 -0.29
N ASN A 229 23.96 1.34 -0.49
CA ASN A 229 25.04 2.32 -0.42
C ASN A 229 25.42 2.64 1.03
N ASP A 230 24.43 2.84 1.90
CA ASP A 230 24.63 3.11 3.31
C ASP A 230 23.47 2.55 4.15
N LEU A 231 23.69 1.36 4.71
CA LEU A 231 22.74 0.68 5.59
C LEU A 231 22.37 1.52 6.82
N ARG A 232 23.31 2.31 7.37
CA ARG A 232 23.04 3.16 8.54
C ARG A 232 22.18 4.35 8.16
N ALA A 233 22.40 4.95 7.00
CA ALA A 233 21.54 6.01 6.48
C ALA A 233 20.12 5.49 6.21
N TYR A 234 19.99 4.30 5.60
CA TYR A 234 18.68 3.65 5.42
C TYR A 234 17.98 3.41 6.76
N HIS A 235 18.70 2.83 7.73
CA HIS A 235 18.16 2.59 9.07
C HIS A 235 17.71 3.91 9.73
N ALA A 236 18.55 4.94 9.71
CA ALA A 236 18.23 6.24 10.29
C ALA A 236 16.99 6.88 9.66
N LEU A 237 16.83 6.77 8.33
CA LEU A 237 15.65 7.23 7.60
C LEU A 237 14.39 6.46 8.04
N MET A 238 14.40 5.13 7.92
CA MET A 238 13.20 4.33 8.13
C MET A 238 12.81 4.22 9.61
N HIS A 239 13.79 4.15 10.53
CA HIS A 239 13.56 4.21 11.96
C HIS A 239 13.16 5.62 12.42
N GLY A 240 13.75 6.66 11.81
CA GLY A 240 13.36 8.05 12.04
C GLY A 240 11.88 8.30 11.72
N LEU A 241 11.41 7.83 10.56
CA LEU A 241 10.00 7.86 10.18
C LEU A 241 9.13 7.04 11.16
N TYR A 242 9.59 5.86 11.57
CA TYR A 242 8.88 5.03 12.55
C TYR A 242 8.64 5.79 13.86
N ARG A 243 9.67 6.46 14.39
CA ARG A 243 9.57 7.26 15.62
C ARG A 243 8.67 8.49 15.52
N GLN A 244 8.36 8.98 14.32
CA GLN A 244 7.45 10.11 14.13
C GLN A 244 5.97 9.67 14.11
N VAL A 245 5.71 8.40 13.79
CA VAL A 245 4.35 7.85 13.66
C VAL A 245 3.94 6.99 14.84
N TRP A 246 4.90 6.49 15.62
CA TRP A 246 4.74 5.66 16.80
C TRP A 246 4.89 6.46 18.10
#